data_AF-A0A958MQ64-F1
#
_entry.id   AF-A0A958MQ64-F1
#
_cell.length_a   1.000
_cell.length_b   1.000
_cell.length_c   1.000
_cell.angle_alpha   90.00
_cell.angle_beta   90.00
_cell.angle_gamma   90.00
#
_symmetry.space_group_name_H-M   'P 1'
#
loop_
_entity.id
_entity.type
_entity.pdbx_description
1 polymer ?
#
loop_
_entity_poly.entity_id
_entity_poly.type
_entity_poly.pdbx_seq_one_letter_code
_entity_poly.pdbx_strand_id
1 'polypeptide(L)'
;MKGQMSDLHGDQSDSKSGGESKRPALVWIIFFFVMVSTGWSLLSLAIIHFNLIPLDDQTKAYFESQSWFDVLYSVVIGLLNIGGTVMLFLMRKQAVKFLLLGFVISIGSVVYQTVFKNWLAVVGIPGAIGAFIGYCISLAIILYAKSLLDKGMLR
;
A
#
# COMPACT_ATOMS: atom_id res chain seq x y z
N MET A 1 13.73 51.68 -53.00
CA MET A 1 13.52 51.64 -51.53
C MET A 1 13.02 50.23 -51.22
N LYS A 2 13.86 49.34 -50.66
CA LYS A 2 14.02 49.15 -49.21
C LYS A 2 12.61 49.14 -48.57
N GLY A 3 11.99 48.00 -48.27
CA GLY A 3 12.53 46.91 -47.48
C GLY A 3 12.10 47.15 -46.04
N GLN A 4 11.20 46.29 -45.54
CA GLN A 4 11.14 45.74 -44.17
C GLN A 4 9.79 45.00 -44.08
N MET A 5 9.80 43.67 -43.97
CA MET A 5 10.08 42.87 -42.77
C MET A 5 8.92 42.89 -41.79
N SER A 6 8.66 41.68 -41.28
CA SER A 6 8.04 41.41 -39.99
C SER A 6 6.53 41.59 -39.96
N ASP A 7 5.83 40.54 -40.40
CA ASP A 7 4.83 39.91 -39.51
C ASP A 7 4.99 38.39 -39.64
N LEU A 8 6.15 37.95 -39.19
CA LEU A 8 6.38 36.66 -38.56
C LEU A 8 5.86 36.77 -37.13
N HIS A 9 4.80 36.02 -36.79
CA HIS A 9 4.41 35.51 -35.46
C HIS A 9 2.87 35.51 -35.38
N GLY A 10 2.16 34.42 -35.12
CA GLY A 10 2.58 33.07 -34.80
C GLY A 10 1.58 32.13 -35.43
N ASP A 11 2.08 31.32 -36.36
CA ASP A 11 1.50 30.04 -36.68
C ASP A 11 1.38 29.27 -35.37
N GLN A 12 0.14 29.12 -34.89
CA GLN A 12 -0.21 28.19 -33.84
C GLN A 12 -0.14 26.77 -34.42
N SER A 13 1.05 26.37 -34.86
CA SER A 13 1.35 24.98 -35.13
C SER A 13 1.36 24.25 -33.80
N ASP A 14 0.26 23.55 -33.57
CA ASP A 14 0.33 22.11 -33.40
C ASP A 14 1.52 21.62 -32.56
N SER A 15 1.28 21.52 -31.27
CA SER A 15 0.88 20.20 -30.78
C SER A 15 0.59 20.33 -29.31
N LYS A 16 -0.69 20.08 -28.97
CA LYS A 16 -1.04 19.43 -27.72
C LYS A 16 0.00 18.34 -27.51
N SER A 17 0.95 18.56 -26.59
CA SER A 17 1.90 17.54 -26.21
C SER A 17 1.06 16.32 -25.89
N GLY A 18 1.23 15.31 -26.73
CA GLY A 18 0.40 14.12 -26.74
C GLY A 18 0.29 13.63 -25.30
N GLY A 19 -0.94 13.27 -24.93
CA GLY A 19 -1.24 12.65 -23.65
C GLY A 19 -0.45 11.35 -23.51
N GLU A 20 0.83 11.48 -23.17
CA GLU A 20 1.53 10.44 -22.46
C GLU A 20 0.76 10.29 -21.17
N SER A 21 0.13 9.13 -21.02
CA SER A 21 -0.58 8.71 -19.83
C SER A 21 0.46 8.60 -18.70
N LYS A 22 0.95 9.74 -18.20
CA LYS A 22 1.97 9.82 -17.15
C LYS A 22 1.32 9.21 -15.93
N ARG A 23 1.79 8.03 -15.57
CA ARG A 23 1.40 7.34 -14.34
C ARG A 23 1.57 8.35 -13.20
N PRO A 24 0.52 8.67 -12.41
CA PRO A 24 0.57 9.69 -11.38
C PRO A 24 1.74 9.41 -10.45
N ALA A 25 2.52 10.44 -10.13
CA ALA A 25 3.70 10.31 -9.26
C ALA A 25 3.35 9.65 -7.90
N LEU A 26 2.14 9.88 -7.38
CA LEU A 26 1.64 9.24 -6.17
C LEU A 26 1.57 7.71 -6.27
N VAL A 27 1.27 7.14 -7.44
CA VAL A 27 1.22 5.68 -7.62
C VAL A 27 2.61 5.07 -7.47
N TRP A 28 3.65 5.76 -7.94
CA TRP A 28 5.04 5.35 -7.73
C TRP A 28 5.43 5.41 -6.26
N ILE A 29 5.06 6.48 -5.56
CA ILE A 29 5.34 6.63 -4.12
C ILE A 29 4.68 5.50 -3.33
N ILE A 30 3.40 5.22 -3.61
CA ILE A 30 2.67 4.12 -2.96
C ILE A 30 3.33 2.77 -3.26
N PHE A 31 3.72 2.53 -4.50
CA PHE A 31 4.39 1.28 -4.88
C PHE A 31 5.70 1.07 -4.12
N PHE A 32 6.59 2.06 -4.11
CA PHE A 32 7.86 1.97 -3.38
C PHE A 32 7.64 1.84 -1.87
N PHE A 33 6.72 2.62 -1.31
CA PHE A 33 6.36 2.55 0.11
C PHE A 33 5.91 1.12 0.49
N VAL A 34 5.00 0.53 -0.27
CA VAL A 34 4.49 -0.83 -0.02
C VAL A 34 5.61 -1.86 -0.21
N MET A 35 6.47 -1.72 -1.21
CA MET A 35 7.57 -2.65 -1.45
C MET A 35 8.57 -2.65 -0.30
N VAL A 36 9.01 -1.47 0.14
CA VAL A 36 9.95 -1.31 1.26
C VAL A 36 9.31 -1.81 2.56
N SER A 37 8.05 -1.43 2.82
CA SER A 37 7.33 -1.86 4.01
C SER A 37 7.17 -3.38 4.06
N THR A 38 6.76 -4.01 2.95
CA THR A 38 6.60 -5.48 2.87
C THR A 38 7.95 -6.18 3.01
N GLY A 39 8.99 -5.67 2.35
CA GLY A 39 10.35 -6.21 2.45
C GLY A 39 10.87 -6.15 3.88
N TRP A 40 10.64 -5.04 4.57
CA TRP A 40 11.01 -4.89 5.98
C TRP A 40 10.25 -5.86 6.88
N SER A 41 8.95 -6.05 6.67
CA SER A 41 8.15 -7.03 7.42
C SER A 41 8.62 -8.47 7.20
N LEU A 42 8.90 -8.86 5.96
CA LEU A 42 9.44 -10.19 5.65
C LEU A 42 10.82 -10.41 6.26
N LEU A 43 11.69 -9.41 6.20
CA LEU A 43 13.00 -9.46 6.83
C LEU A 43 12.88 -9.64 8.36
N SER A 44 11.97 -8.88 8.98
CA SER A 44 11.70 -8.99 10.42
C SER A 44 11.23 -10.40 10.79
N LEU A 45 10.31 -10.98 10.01
CA LEU A 45 9.83 -12.35 10.22
C LEU A 45 10.94 -13.38 10.01
N ALA A 46 11.79 -13.20 9.00
CA ALA A 46 12.92 -14.11 8.75
C ALA A 46 13.91 -14.11 9.92
N ILE A 47 14.26 -12.94 10.46
CA ILE A 47 15.15 -12.80 11.62
C ILE A 47 14.58 -13.52 12.84
N ILE A 48 13.27 -13.38 13.08
CA ILE A 48 12.54 -14.07 14.16
C ILE A 48 12.59 -15.58 13.93
N HIS A 49 12.29 -16.05 12.72
CA HIS A 49 12.23 -17.48 12.39
C HIS A 49 13.59 -18.18 12.52
N PHE A 50 14.66 -17.52 12.10
CA PHE A 50 16.02 -18.04 12.23
C PHE A 50 16.62 -17.87 13.63
N ASN A 51 15.86 -17.35 14.62
CA ASN A 51 16.30 -17.10 15.99
C ASN A 51 17.57 -16.23 16.08
N LEU A 52 17.78 -15.29 15.15
CA LEU A 52 18.96 -14.41 15.19
C LEU A 52 18.91 -13.40 16.35
N ILE A 53 17.73 -13.17 16.93
CA ILE A 53 17.54 -12.26 18.07
C ILE A 53 16.78 -13.00 19.17
N PRO A 54 17.23 -12.92 20.44
CA PRO A 54 16.50 -13.50 21.56
C PRO A 54 15.15 -12.76 21.73
N LEU A 55 14.06 -13.52 21.59
CA LEU A 55 12.72 -13.03 21.86
C LEU A 55 12.41 -13.13 23.35
N ASP A 56 11.71 -12.12 23.86
CA ASP A 56 11.09 -12.15 25.19
C ASP A 56 10.05 -13.27 25.29
N ASP A 57 9.84 -13.78 26.50
CA ASP A 57 8.96 -14.92 26.75
C ASP A 57 7.49 -14.62 26.36
N GLN A 58 7.04 -13.36 26.50
CA GLN A 58 5.70 -12.96 26.05
C GLN A 58 5.56 -13.02 24.52
N THR A 59 6.62 -12.68 23.80
CA THR A 59 6.61 -12.71 22.33
C THR A 59 6.63 -14.14 21.81
N LYS A 60 7.38 -15.04 22.46
CA LYS A 60 7.37 -16.47 22.11
C LYS A 60 6.00 -17.10 22.34
N ALA A 61 5.41 -16.88 23.51
CA ALA A 61 4.07 -17.39 23.83
C ALA A 61 3.01 -16.91 22.82
N TYR A 62 3.14 -15.67 22.33
CA TYR A 62 2.26 -15.15 21.27
C TYR A 62 2.38 -15.96 19.97
N PHE A 63 3.60 -16.16 19.46
CA PHE A 63 3.82 -16.92 18.23
C PHE A 63 3.46 -18.40 18.38
N GLU A 64 3.66 -19.00 19.55
CA GLU A 64 3.23 -20.38 19.85
C GLU A 64 1.72 -20.51 19.94
N SER A 65 1.01 -19.47 20.40
CA SER A 65 -0.45 -19.45 20.43
C SER A 65 -1.07 -19.32 19.03
N GLN A 66 -0.26 -19.03 18.01
CA GLN A 66 -0.71 -18.68 16.68
C GLN A 66 -1.09 -19.94 15.89
N SER A 67 -2.35 -20.03 15.48
CA SER A 67 -2.86 -21.15 14.70
C SER A 67 -2.44 -21.02 13.24
N TRP A 68 -2.50 -22.13 12.49
CA TRP A 68 -2.32 -22.11 11.04
C TRP A 68 -3.32 -21.16 10.33
N PHE A 69 -4.52 -20.98 10.90
CA PHE A 69 -5.49 -19.99 10.44
C PHE A 69 -4.96 -18.55 10.53
N ASP A 70 -4.13 -18.26 11.54
CA ASP A 70 -3.61 -16.92 11.78
C ASP A 70 -2.55 -16.54 10.73
N VAL A 71 -1.76 -17.54 10.34
CA VAL A 71 -0.83 -17.44 9.22
C VAL A 71 -1.59 -17.29 7.91
N LEU A 72 -2.65 -18.08 7.70
CA LEU A 72 -3.42 -18.09 6.46
C LEU A 72 -4.05 -16.72 6.17
N TYR A 73 -4.77 -16.11 7.13
CA TYR A 73 -5.36 -14.80 6.88
C TYR A 73 -4.27 -13.72 6.69
N SER A 74 -3.12 -13.83 7.37
CA SER A 74 -2.03 -12.86 7.24
C SER A 74 -1.44 -12.90 5.83
N VAL A 75 -1.27 -14.11 5.28
CA VAL A 75 -0.84 -14.31 3.89
C VAL A 75 -1.89 -13.77 2.92
N VAL A 76 -3.18 -14.05 3.14
CA VAL A 76 -4.27 -13.53 2.29
C VAL A 76 -4.30 -12.00 2.29
N ILE A 77 -4.20 -11.35 3.46
CA ILE A 77 -4.10 -9.90 3.60
C ILE A 77 -2.89 -9.36 2.83
N GLY A 78 -1.72 -10.00 2.98
CA GLY A 78 -0.50 -9.60 2.28
C GLY A 78 -0.67 -9.67 0.77
N LEU A 79 -1.22 -10.77 0.25
CA LEU A 79 -1.50 -10.96 -1.17
C LEU A 79 -2.53 -9.96 -1.70
N LEU A 80 -3.56 -9.62 -0.92
CA LEU A 80 -4.56 -8.62 -1.30
C LEU A 80 -3.95 -7.22 -1.37
N ASN A 81 -3.09 -6.85 -0.42
CA ASN A 81 -2.44 -5.54 -0.41
C ASN A 81 -1.40 -5.41 -1.52
N ILE A 82 -0.54 -6.41 -1.71
CA ILE A 82 0.44 -6.44 -2.80
C ILE A 82 -0.28 -6.46 -4.15
N GLY A 83 -1.25 -7.38 -4.32
CA GLY A 83 -2.05 -7.49 -5.54
C GLY A 83 -2.81 -6.21 -5.85
N GLY A 84 -3.46 -5.60 -4.85
CA GLY A 84 -4.13 -4.32 -4.97
C GLY A 84 -3.19 -3.18 -5.34
N THR A 85 -1.98 -3.13 -4.76
CA THR A 85 -0.96 -2.13 -5.08
C THR A 85 -0.39 -2.30 -6.47
N VAL A 86 -0.11 -3.55 -6.90
CA VAL A 86 0.33 -3.87 -8.26
C VAL A 86 -0.76 -3.52 -9.26
N MET A 87 -2.02 -3.85 -8.97
CA MET A 87 -3.15 -3.45 -9.82
C MET A 87 -3.31 -1.93 -9.89
N LEU A 88 -3.06 -1.20 -8.79
CA LEU A 88 -3.07 0.26 -8.77
C LEU A 88 -1.93 0.80 -9.65
N PHE A 89 -0.74 0.20 -9.58
CA PHE A 89 0.40 0.52 -10.43
C PHE A 89 0.13 0.25 -11.91
N LEU A 90 -0.60 -0.84 -12.21
CA LEU A 90 -1.09 -1.18 -13.55
C LEU A 90 -2.35 -0.41 -13.95
N MET A 91 -2.81 0.55 -13.12
CA MET A 91 -4.00 1.36 -13.34
C MET A 91 -5.29 0.58 -13.60
N ARG A 92 -5.47 -0.58 -12.97
CA ARG A 92 -6.68 -1.40 -13.14
C ARG A 92 -7.77 -0.99 -12.17
N LYS A 93 -9.02 -0.93 -12.64
CA LYS A 93 -10.21 -0.64 -11.81
C LYS A 93 -10.40 -1.63 -10.63
N GLN A 94 -9.90 -2.86 -10.78
CA GLN A 94 -9.98 -3.89 -9.75
C GLN A 94 -9.12 -3.57 -8.51
N ALA A 95 -8.14 -2.68 -8.62
CA ALA A 95 -7.26 -2.29 -7.52
C ALA A 95 -8.04 -1.84 -6.28
N VAL A 96 -9.09 -1.03 -6.47
CA VAL A 96 -9.93 -0.52 -5.37
C VAL A 96 -10.59 -1.67 -4.60
N LYS A 97 -11.09 -2.70 -5.30
CA LYS A 97 -11.74 -3.85 -4.67
C LYS A 97 -10.76 -4.68 -3.85
N PHE A 98 -9.57 -4.94 -4.40
CA PHE A 98 -8.54 -5.71 -3.70
C PHE A 98 -8.01 -4.98 -2.47
N LEU A 99 -7.72 -3.67 -2.59
CA LEU A 99 -7.26 -2.85 -1.46
C LEU A 99 -8.34 -2.73 -0.38
N LEU A 100 -9.60 -2.51 -0.77
CA LEU A 100 -10.72 -2.42 0.19
C LEU A 100 -10.94 -3.75 0.91
N LEU A 101 -10.94 -4.88 0.18
CA LEU A 101 -11.10 -6.20 0.78
C LEU A 101 -9.94 -6.51 1.73
N GLY A 102 -8.70 -6.23 1.32
CA GLY A 102 -7.52 -6.38 2.17
C GLY A 102 -7.64 -5.55 3.46
N PHE A 103 -8.06 -4.29 3.34
CA PHE A 103 -8.25 -3.41 4.50
C PHE A 103 -9.33 -3.92 5.45
N VAL A 104 -10.49 -4.33 4.95
CA VAL A 104 -11.58 -4.86 5.79
C VAL A 104 -11.14 -6.12 6.54
N ILE A 105 -10.45 -7.04 5.86
CA ILE A 105 -9.91 -8.25 6.49
C ILE A 105 -8.84 -7.90 7.52
N SER A 106 -7.97 -6.91 7.25
CA SER A 106 -6.97 -6.44 8.23
C SER A 106 -7.59 -5.89 9.50
N ILE A 107 -8.65 -5.07 9.39
CA ILE A 107 -9.37 -4.55 10.55
C ILE A 107 -9.97 -5.70 11.38
N GLY A 108 -10.64 -6.65 10.72
CA GLY A 108 -11.19 -7.83 11.39
C GLY A 108 -10.11 -8.67 12.09
N SER A 109 -8.96 -8.84 11.45
CA SER A 109 -7.80 -9.54 12.02
C SER A 109 -7.27 -8.84 13.26
N VAL A 110 -7.12 -7.50 13.26
CA VAL A 110 -6.62 -6.78 14.44
C VAL A 110 -7.62 -6.83 15.59
N VAL A 111 -8.92 -6.73 15.32
CA VAL A 111 -9.95 -6.92 16.36
C VAL A 111 -9.83 -8.32 16.96
N TYR A 112 -9.73 -9.35 16.11
CA TYR A 112 -9.57 -10.73 16.56
C TYR A 112 -8.29 -10.94 17.39
N GLN A 113 -7.13 -10.47 16.92
CA GLN A 113 -5.86 -10.58 17.64
C GLN A 113 -5.86 -9.79 18.97
N THR A 114 -6.52 -8.63 19.00
CA THR A 114 -6.62 -7.80 20.22
C THR A 114 -7.49 -8.48 21.27
N VAL A 115 -8.64 -9.03 20.87
CA VAL A 115 -9.60 -9.64 21.80
C VAL A 115 -9.16 -11.03 22.26
N PHE A 116 -8.63 -11.86 21.37
CA PHE A 116 -8.37 -13.28 21.65
C PHE A 116 -6.89 -13.62 21.91
N LYS A 117 -5.95 -12.76 21.50
CA LYS A 117 -4.50 -13.06 21.53
C LYS A 117 -3.65 -12.08 22.33
N ASN A 118 -4.29 -11.16 23.08
CA ASN A 118 -3.60 -10.13 23.86
C ASN A 118 -2.52 -9.37 23.06
N TRP A 119 -2.78 -9.16 21.76
CA TRP A 119 -1.84 -8.53 20.84
C TRP A 119 -1.29 -7.19 21.37
N LEU A 120 -2.14 -6.41 22.04
CA LEU A 120 -1.76 -5.12 22.60
C LEU A 120 -0.69 -5.23 23.72
N ALA A 121 -0.67 -6.33 24.48
CA ALA A 121 0.34 -6.57 25.50
C ALA A 121 1.71 -6.91 24.88
N VAL A 122 1.71 -7.63 23.76
CA VAL A 122 2.92 -8.07 23.04
C VAL A 122 3.53 -6.93 22.23
N VAL A 123 2.68 -6.19 21.52
CA VAL A 123 3.09 -5.11 20.62
C VAL A 123 3.31 -3.79 21.35
N GLY A 124 2.62 -3.61 22.49
CA GLY A 124 2.66 -2.40 23.28
C GLY A 124 2.07 -1.17 22.58
N ILE A 125 2.05 -0.05 23.30
CA ILE A 125 1.58 1.24 22.79
C ILE A 125 2.34 1.69 21.53
N PRO A 126 3.68 1.58 21.44
CA PRO A 126 4.41 2.03 20.25
C PRO A 126 3.99 1.29 18.98
N GLY A 127 3.84 -0.04 19.06
CA GLY A 127 3.42 -0.80 17.90
C GLY A 127 1.93 -0.65 17.57
N ALA A 128 1.08 -0.37 18.57
CA ALA A 128 -0.32 0.00 18.33
C ALA A 128 -0.44 1.34 17.56
N ILE A 129 0.38 2.34 17.92
CA ILE A 129 0.48 3.60 17.17
C ILE A 129 0.98 3.34 15.74
N GLY A 130 2.00 2.51 15.58
CA GLY A 130 2.50 2.11 14.26
C GLY A 130 1.42 1.45 13.40
N ALA A 131 0.64 0.53 13.97
CA ALA A 131 -0.48 -0.11 13.28
C ALA A 131 -1.56 0.91 12.89
N PHE A 132 -1.92 1.83 13.80
CA PHE A 132 -2.89 2.90 13.53
C PHE A 132 -2.44 3.79 12.36
N ILE A 133 -1.17 4.22 12.34
CA ILE A 133 -0.60 4.97 11.22
C ILE A 133 -0.69 4.17 9.92
N GLY A 134 -0.34 2.88 9.96
CA GLY A 134 -0.46 1.98 8.81
C GLY A 134 -1.89 1.89 8.26
N TYR A 135 -2.90 1.87 9.14
CA TYR A 135 -4.31 1.88 8.74
C TYR A 135 -4.72 3.21 8.11
N CYS A 136 -4.30 4.34 8.67
CA CYS A 136 -4.54 5.66 8.10
C CYS A 136 -3.96 5.78 6.69
N ILE A 137 -2.73 5.29 6.48
CA ILE A 137 -2.09 5.27 5.16
C ILE A 137 -2.84 4.36 4.20
N SER A 138 -3.23 3.15 4.64
CA SER A 138 -3.99 2.21 3.82
C SER A 138 -5.34 2.81 3.37
N LEU A 139 -6.04 3.49 4.27
CA LEU A 139 -7.27 4.20 3.95
C LEU A 139 -7.03 5.33 2.95
N ALA A 140 -5.98 6.12 3.11
CA ALA A 140 -5.60 7.18 2.17
C ALA A 140 -5.31 6.61 0.77
N ILE A 141 -4.62 5.46 0.67
CA ILE A 141 -4.37 4.75 -0.59
C ILE A 141 -5.69 4.32 -1.25
N ILE A 142 -6.63 3.76 -0.48
CA ILE A 142 -7.94 3.36 -0.99
C ILE A 142 -8.74 4.55 -1.52
N LEU A 143 -8.78 5.65 -0.75
CA LEU A 143 -9.47 6.89 -1.15
C LEU A 143 -8.84 7.49 -2.41
N TYR A 144 -7.51 7.46 -2.51
CA TYR A 144 -6.78 7.90 -3.68
C TYR A 144 -7.09 7.02 -4.90
N ALA A 145 -7.05 5.70 -4.76
CA ALA A 145 -7.42 4.76 -5.81
C ALA A 145 -8.87 4.95 -6.28
N LYS A 146 -9.79 5.20 -5.35
CA LYS A 146 -11.19 5.55 -5.67
C LYS A 146 -11.28 6.87 -6.43
N SER A 147 -10.54 7.90 -6.02
CA SER A 147 -10.48 9.18 -6.76
C SER A 147 -9.95 9.00 -8.19
N LEU A 148 -8.96 8.12 -8.41
CA LEU A 148 -8.48 7.77 -9.75
C LEU A 148 -9.52 7.01 -10.57
N LEU A 149 -10.32 6.15 -9.93
CA LEU A 149 -11.44 5.45 -10.56
C LEU A 149 -12.52 6.43 -11.03
N ASP A 150 -12.93 7.34 -10.13
CA ASP A 150 -13.99 8.33 -10.40
C ASP A 150 -13.56 9.32 -11.50
N LYS A 151 -12.26 9.61 -11.60
CA LYS A 151 -11.67 10.42 -12.68
C LYS A 151 -11.51 9.67 -14.01
N GLY A 152 -11.90 8.39 -14.08
CA GLY A 152 -11.80 7.57 -15.29
C GLY A 152 -10.37 7.24 -15.73
N MET A 153 -9.37 7.46 -14.86
CA MET A 153 -7.96 7.20 -15.17
C MET A 153 -7.57 5.74 -14.99
N LEU A 154 -8.34 4.98 -14.20
CA LEU A 154 -8.18 3.53 -14.11
C LEU A 154 -8.92 2.86 -15.27
N ARG A 155 -8.22 2.03 -16.04
CA ARG A 155 -8.75 1.30 -17.20
C ARG A 155 -9.37 -0.04 -16.82
#